data_AF-A0A927R6E1-F1
#
_entry.id   AF-A0A927R6E1-F1
#
_cell.length_a   1.000
_cell.length_b   1.000
_cell.length_c   1.000
_cell.angle_alpha   90.00
_cell.angle_beta   90.00
_cell.angle_gamma   90.00
#
_symmetry.space_group_name_H-M   'P 1'
#
loop_
_entity.id
_entity.type
_entity.pdbx_description
1 polymer ?
#
loop_
_entity_poly.entity_id
_entity_poly.type
_entity_poly.pdbx_seq_one_letter_code
_entity_poly.pdbx_strand_id
1 'polypeptide(L)'
;MEQITLFDEKPVPTVAKTSNLIAIPGKKETVVYLKPHTPVVAFKNDDILSKRMAAALLIQTKIGTVDEVAFLMGWAVSTVYTFIRDYREKGPFGLIKQKTGPSHLKVTPEIHTYIIETKGKTYNELVRSIQEIHGISLSMAMISYIKTGIAHKEQLNLFAYDPFVESLITEVESIDTKAFPVESKMELLESNELLMKGNVEIGVNQEQIPPSSVSIPNPISEVETVLDSRYAGGFLLLPFLQKIDPAGLFRKAQEVTNEDIESSKTHAYGMQHWMMTLVFLLWFRFSSIEQFKFVQPQEFGVLLGSGHRTPSVKTLRRYFKKCVDEQVTEDWMLQSFDSRKSVLFTNNFTCYPR
;
A
#
# COMPACT_ATOMS: atom_id res chain seq x y z
N MET A 1 33.49 74.18 7.11
CA MET A 1 33.33 73.08 8.07
C MET A 1 32.11 72.30 7.62
N GLU A 2 32.34 71.25 6.85
CA GLU A 2 31.29 70.39 6.27
C GLU A 2 30.87 69.33 7.31
N GLN A 3 29.57 69.23 7.56
CA GLN A 3 28.99 68.13 8.32
C GLN A 3 28.71 66.96 7.38
N ILE A 4 29.39 65.85 7.62
CA ILE A 4 29.18 64.58 6.94
C ILE A 4 28.05 63.85 7.67
N THR A 5 26.89 63.71 7.02
CA THR A 5 25.79 62.84 7.47
C THR A 5 26.13 61.39 7.13
N LEU A 6 26.34 60.60 8.17
CA LEU A 6 26.75 59.19 8.11
C LEU A 6 25.50 58.28 8.20
N PHE A 7 25.20 57.62 7.09
CA PHE A 7 24.40 56.40 6.89
C PHE A 7 22.90 56.34 7.28
N ASP A 8 22.10 56.20 6.21
CA ASP A 8 20.80 55.50 6.19
C ASP A 8 20.91 54.09 6.79
N GLU A 9 20.24 53.85 7.91
CA GLU A 9 19.97 52.50 8.41
C GLU A 9 18.94 51.81 7.51
N LYS A 10 19.42 51.03 6.54
CA LYS A 10 18.57 50.03 5.87
C LYS A 10 18.24 48.91 6.87
N PRO A 11 16.98 48.44 6.96
CA PRO A 11 16.62 47.34 7.84
C PRO A 11 17.40 46.09 7.46
N VAL A 12 18.13 45.54 8.43
CA VAL A 12 18.84 44.27 8.32
C VAL A 12 17.81 43.16 8.07
N PRO A 13 17.92 42.38 6.97
CA PRO A 13 16.98 41.29 6.72
C PRO A 13 17.12 40.23 7.83
N THR A 14 16.00 39.94 8.47
CA THR A 14 15.79 38.86 9.43
C THR A 14 16.50 37.60 8.96
N VAL A 15 17.41 37.07 9.79
CA VAL A 15 18.27 35.90 9.51
C VAL A 15 17.47 34.80 8.82
N ALA A 16 17.72 34.61 7.52
CA ALA A 16 17.05 33.62 6.70
C ALA A 16 17.36 32.23 7.25
N LYS A 17 16.35 31.56 7.80
CA LYS A 17 16.41 30.17 8.23
C LYS A 17 16.88 29.33 7.04
N THR A 18 18.15 28.91 7.06
CA THR A 18 18.72 28.05 6.01
C THR A 18 17.97 26.74 6.00
N SER A 19 17.13 26.55 4.98
CA SER A 19 16.38 25.32 4.76
C SER A 19 17.37 24.16 4.61
N ASN A 20 17.18 23.08 5.38
CA ASN A 20 18.03 21.89 5.30
C ASN A 20 17.82 21.06 4.02
N LEU A 21 16.84 21.46 3.20
CA LEU A 21 16.46 20.79 1.96
C LEU A 21 16.93 21.58 0.75
N ILE A 22 17.53 20.88 -0.21
CA ILE A 22 17.97 21.44 -1.49
C ILE A 22 17.40 20.57 -2.61
N ALA A 23 16.70 21.18 -3.58
CA ALA A 23 16.22 20.50 -4.77
C ALA A 23 17.15 20.82 -5.94
N ILE A 24 17.70 19.80 -6.56
CA ILE A 24 18.55 19.92 -7.74
C ILE A 24 17.73 19.49 -8.95
N PRO A 25 17.28 20.42 -9.80
CA PRO A 25 16.51 20.09 -10.99
C PRO A 25 17.41 19.48 -12.05
N GLY A 26 17.10 18.25 -12.48
CA GLY A 26 17.67 17.60 -13.65
C GLY A 26 16.78 17.74 -14.87
N LYS A 27 17.25 17.24 -16.03
CA LYS A 27 16.50 17.32 -17.31
C LYS A 27 15.14 16.58 -17.26
N LYS A 28 15.07 15.43 -16.58
CA LYS A 28 13.87 14.58 -16.52
C LYS A 28 13.26 14.51 -15.13
N GLU A 29 14.08 14.64 -14.10
CA GLU A 29 13.69 14.49 -12.71
C GLU A 29 14.38 15.51 -11.84
N THR A 30 13.75 15.83 -10.71
CA THR A 30 14.32 16.66 -9.66
C THR A 30 14.63 15.77 -8.47
N VAL A 31 15.83 15.90 -7.91
CA VAL A 31 16.27 15.15 -6.72
C VAL A 31 16.36 16.10 -5.55
N VAL A 32 15.77 15.71 -4.42
CA VAL A 32 15.77 16.45 -3.17
C VAL A 32 16.80 15.84 -2.23
N TYR A 33 17.68 16.69 -1.71
CA TYR A 33 18.75 16.35 -0.80
C TYR A 33 18.48 16.91 0.60
N LEU A 34 18.75 16.10 1.63
CA LEU A 34 18.79 16.53 3.03
C LEU A 34 20.23 16.81 3.43
N LYS A 35 20.55 18.08 3.71
CA LYS A 35 21.94 18.56 3.84
C LYS A 35 22.73 18.23 2.52
N PRO A 36 23.96 18.71 2.30
CA PRO A 36 24.53 18.68 0.95
C PRO A 36 24.85 17.28 0.37
N HIS A 37 24.54 16.17 1.04
CA HIS A 37 25.10 14.85 0.68
C HIS A 37 24.11 13.68 0.63
N THR A 38 22.87 13.79 1.13
CA THR A 38 21.97 12.63 1.20
C THR A 38 20.75 12.81 0.29
N PRO A 39 20.66 12.09 -0.84
CA PRO A 39 19.45 12.09 -1.65
C PRO A 39 18.33 11.39 -0.87
N VAL A 40 17.18 12.07 -0.73
CA VAL A 40 16.03 11.56 0.03
C VAL A 40 14.93 11.08 -0.90
N VAL A 41 14.61 11.89 -1.91
CA VAL A 41 13.52 11.58 -2.85
C VAL A 41 13.80 12.18 -4.21
N ALA A 42 13.37 11.49 -5.26
CA ALA A 42 13.39 11.97 -6.63
C ALA A 42 11.98 11.89 -7.22
N PHE A 43 11.66 12.83 -8.11
CA PHE A 43 10.39 12.82 -8.85
C PHE A 43 10.59 13.33 -10.26
N LYS A 44 9.84 12.78 -11.23
CA LYS A 44 9.83 13.25 -12.61
C LYS A 44 9.22 14.65 -12.68
N ASN A 45 9.81 15.53 -13.49
CA ASN A 45 9.38 16.93 -13.58
C ASN A 45 7.95 17.07 -14.14
N ASP A 46 7.57 16.16 -15.06
CA ASP A 46 6.25 16.16 -15.71
C ASP A 46 5.18 15.40 -14.90
N ASP A 47 5.58 14.70 -13.83
CA ASP A 47 4.67 13.89 -13.02
C ASP A 47 4.28 14.63 -11.74
N ILE A 48 3.16 15.34 -11.82
CA ILE A 48 2.57 16.08 -10.70
C ILE A 48 2.25 15.14 -9.52
N LEU A 49 1.85 13.89 -9.78
CA LEU A 49 1.51 12.93 -8.72
C LEU A 49 2.78 12.51 -7.98
N SER A 50 3.84 12.15 -8.70
CA SER A 50 5.15 11.84 -8.10
C SER A 50 5.69 13.01 -7.28
N LYS A 51 5.56 14.24 -7.80
CA LYS A 51 5.98 15.45 -7.07
C LYS A 51 5.19 15.65 -5.76
N ARG A 52 3.88 15.39 -5.77
CA ARG A 52 3.03 15.46 -4.56
C ARG A 52 3.36 14.36 -3.57
N MET A 53 3.63 13.15 -4.05
CA MET A 53 4.03 12.02 -3.22
C MET A 53 5.37 12.31 -2.52
N ALA A 54 6.33 12.88 -3.25
CA ALA A 54 7.61 13.31 -2.69
C ALA A 54 7.42 14.35 -1.58
N ALA A 55 6.56 15.35 -1.79
CA ALA A 55 6.23 16.34 -0.77
C ALA A 55 5.58 15.72 0.47
N ALA A 56 4.64 14.79 0.27
CA ALA A 56 3.99 14.06 1.37
C ALA A 56 4.99 13.25 2.20
N LEU A 57 5.90 12.53 1.54
CA LEU A 57 6.96 11.77 2.19
C LEU A 57 7.88 12.67 3.02
N LEU A 58 8.36 13.79 2.46
CA LEU A 58 9.24 14.73 3.16
C LEU A 58 8.61 15.29 4.45
N ILE A 59 7.30 15.60 4.40
CA ILE A 59 6.55 16.13 5.55
C ILE A 59 6.25 15.03 6.57
N GLN A 60 5.80 13.86 6.12
CA GLN A 60 5.41 12.75 7.01
C GLN A 60 6.61 12.16 7.77
N THR A 61 7.77 12.11 7.12
CA THR A 61 9.05 11.69 7.73
C THR A 61 9.69 12.77 8.60
N LYS A 62 9.08 13.97 8.68
CA LYS A 62 9.60 15.15 9.39
C LYS A 62 10.99 15.60 8.92
N ILE A 63 11.34 15.27 7.67
CA ILE A 63 12.59 15.69 7.03
C ILE A 63 12.51 17.18 6.65
N GLY A 64 11.32 17.65 6.25
CA GLY A 64 11.04 19.05 5.95
C GLY A 64 9.77 19.56 6.62
N THR A 65 9.74 20.86 6.90
CA THR A 65 8.52 21.57 7.30
C THR A 65 7.63 21.85 6.08
N VAL A 66 6.34 22.14 6.33
CA VAL A 66 5.38 22.45 5.26
C VAL A 66 5.85 23.66 4.44
N ASP A 67 6.37 24.70 5.09
CA ASP A 67 6.85 25.91 4.44
C ASP A 67 8.09 25.65 3.58
N GLU A 68 9.06 24.90 4.10
CA GLU A 68 10.26 24.51 3.35
C GLU A 68 9.89 23.69 2.12
N VAL A 69 9.01 22.70 2.26
CA VAL A 69 8.57 21.85 1.15
C VAL A 69 7.74 22.64 0.14
N ALA A 70 6.90 23.57 0.59
CA ALA A 70 6.14 24.45 -0.30
C ALA A 70 7.07 25.33 -1.14
N PHE A 71 8.06 25.96 -0.50
CA PHE A 71 9.10 26.75 -1.16
C PHE A 71 9.90 25.89 -2.17
N LEU A 72 10.39 24.72 -1.72
CA LEU A 72 11.16 23.78 -2.53
C LEU A 72 10.40 23.30 -3.78
N MET A 73 9.11 23.05 -3.64
CA MET A 73 8.27 22.52 -4.72
C MET A 73 7.68 23.61 -5.62
N GLY A 74 7.81 24.89 -5.26
CA GLY A 74 7.20 26.01 -5.97
C GLY A 74 5.67 26.02 -5.85
N TRP A 75 5.14 25.70 -4.68
CA TRP A 75 3.69 25.69 -4.40
C TRP A 75 3.32 26.68 -3.30
N ALA A 76 2.07 27.15 -3.34
CA ALA A 76 1.49 27.87 -2.22
C ALA A 76 1.37 26.94 -1.01
N VAL A 77 1.70 27.45 0.18
CA VAL A 77 1.64 26.69 1.45
C VAL A 77 0.25 26.08 1.67
N SER A 78 -0.81 26.83 1.34
CA SER A 78 -2.21 26.34 1.41
C SER A 78 -2.48 25.12 0.52
N THR A 79 -1.85 25.04 -0.65
CA THR A 79 -1.94 23.88 -1.55
C THR A 79 -1.30 22.65 -0.90
N VAL A 80 -0.15 22.84 -0.24
CA VAL A 80 0.53 21.78 0.49
C VAL A 80 -0.32 21.26 1.64
N TYR A 81 -0.88 22.15 2.47
CA TYR A 81 -1.81 21.74 3.52
C TYR A 81 -3.00 20.93 2.99
N THR A 82 -3.60 21.38 1.87
CA THR A 82 -4.75 20.71 1.27
C THR A 82 -4.43 19.27 0.89
N PHE A 83 -3.38 19.03 0.10
CA PHE A 83 -3.10 17.65 -0.31
C PHE A 83 -2.50 16.80 0.82
N ILE A 84 -1.83 17.39 1.81
CA ILE A 84 -1.37 16.64 2.99
C ILE A 84 -2.54 16.18 3.84
N ARG A 85 -3.56 17.03 4.01
CA ARG A 85 -4.82 16.63 4.66
C ARG A 85 -5.47 15.50 3.86
N ASP A 86 -5.64 15.69 2.55
CA ASP A 86 -6.26 14.69 1.69
C ASP A 86 -5.49 13.35 1.70
N TYR A 87 -4.15 13.40 1.76
CA TYR A 87 -3.29 12.23 1.89
C TYR A 87 -3.41 11.54 3.26
N ARG A 88 -3.57 12.30 4.35
CA ARG A 88 -3.80 11.71 5.68
C ARG A 88 -5.16 11.02 5.78
N GLU A 89 -6.17 11.59 5.14
CA GLU A 89 -7.53 11.03 5.14
C GLU A 89 -7.68 9.83 4.21
N LYS A 90 -7.09 9.88 3.01
CA LYS A 90 -7.35 8.93 1.92
C LYS A 90 -6.10 8.18 1.44
N GLY A 91 -4.96 8.38 2.09
CA GLY A 91 -3.68 7.82 1.67
C GLY A 91 -3.22 8.37 0.31
N PRO A 92 -2.45 7.59 -0.47
CA PRO A 92 -1.98 7.99 -1.80
C PRO A 92 -3.10 8.41 -2.76
N PHE A 93 -4.31 7.84 -2.63
CA PHE A 93 -5.47 8.21 -3.44
C PHE A 93 -5.88 9.68 -3.26
N GLY A 94 -5.66 10.25 -2.07
CA GLY A 94 -5.92 11.68 -1.82
C GLY A 94 -5.04 12.64 -2.61
N LEU A 95 -3.90 12.16 -3.13
CA LEU A 95 -2.99 12.98 -3.94
C LEU A 95 -3.40 13.04 -5.42
N ILE A 96 -4.21 12.09 -5.86
CA ILE A 96 -4.76 12.03 -7.21
C ILE A 96 -5.88 13.06 -7.26
N LYS A 97 -5.65 14.18 -7.97
CA LYS A 97 -6.73 15.13 -8.24
C LYS A 97 -7.71 14.45 -9.19
N GLN A 98 -8.83 13.99 -8.64
CA GLN A 98 -9.98 13.70 -9.47
C GLN A 98 -10.33 14.97 -10.24
N LYS A 99 -10.55 14.86 -11.55
CA LYS A 99 -11.13 15.96 -12.31
C LYS A 99 -12.51 16.21 -11.68
N THR A 100 -12.61 17.23 -10.85
CA THR A 100 -13.90 17.66 -10.33
C THR A 100 -14.71 18.06 -11.55
N GLY A 101 -15.73 17.27 -11.87
CA GLY A 101 -16.67 17.63 -12.92
C GLY A 101 -17.28 19.00 -12.63
N PRO A 102 -17.87 19.66 -13.64
CA PRO A 102 -18.60 20.90 -13.41
C PRO A 102 -19.57 20.74 -12.24
N SER A 103 -19.42 21.60 -11.22
CA SER A 103 -20.14 21.51 -9.93
C SER A 103 -21.66 21.53 -10.09
N HIS A 104 -22.17 22.00 -11.23
CA HIS A 104 -23.58 21.97 -11.58
C HIS A 104 -23.73 21.32 -12.94
N LEU A 105 -24.42 20.17 -12.96
CA LEU A 105 -24.89 19.56 -14.18
C LEU A 105 -25.91 20.51 -14.82
N LYS A 106 -25.53 21.17 -15.91
CA LYS A 106 -26.45 22.04 -16.67
C LYS A 106 -27.65 21.26 -17.25
N VAL A 107 -27.52 19.95 -17.37
CA VAL A 107 -28.54 19.05 -17.91
C VAL A 107 -29.00 18.15 -16.77
N THR A 108 -30.16 18.48 -16.19
CA THR A 108 -30.84 17.63 -15.21
C THR A 108 -31.63 16.52 -15.92
N PRO A 109 -32.00 15.43 -15.22
CA PRO A 109 -32.84 14.37 -15.80
C PRO A 109 -34.14 14.90 -16.40
N GLU A 110 -34.75 15.91 -15.78
CA GLU A 110 -35.97 16.57 -16.27
C GLU A 110 -35.76 17.25 -17.62
N ILE A 111 -34.68 18.03 -17.75
CA ILE A 111 -34.31 18.72 -18.99
C ILE A 111 -33.98 17.68 -20.08
N HIS A 112 -33.33 16.58 -19.69
CA HIS A 112 -33.01 15.49 -20.59
C HIS A 112 -34.28 14.83 -21.16
N THR A 113 -35.23 14.47 -20.30
CA THR A 113 -36.52 13.91 -20.72
C THR A 113 -37.28 14.89 -21.60
N TYR A 114 -37.31 16.17 -21.23
CA TYR A 114 -37.95 17.23 -22.03
C TYR A 114 -37.36 17.32 -23.45
N ILE A 115 -36.03 17.25 -23.60
CA ILE A 115 -35.35 17.29 -24.91
C ILE A 115 -35.72 16.08 -25.77
N ILE A 116 -35.88 14.89 -25.18
CA ILE A 116 -36.18 13.64 -25.89
C ILE A 116 -37.66 13.58 -26.30
N GLU A 117 -38.57 13.92 -25.39
CA GLU A 117 -40.02 13.85 -25.63
C GLU A 117 -40.50 14.92 -26.61
N THR A 118 -39.83 16.07 -26.66
CA THR A 118 -40.20 17.17 -27.54
C THR A 118 -39.80 16.89 -29.00
N LYS A 119 -40.75 16.34 -29.76
CA LYS A 119 -40.67 16.11 -31.21
C LYS A 119 -41.07 17.36 -32.01
N GLY A 120 -40.52 17.51 -33.21
CA GLY A 120 -40.92 18.56 -34.16
C GLY A 120 -40.35 19.97 -33.94
N LYS A 121 -39.77 20.28 -32.77
CA LYS A 121 -39.09 21.56 -32.54
C LYS A 121 -37.66 21.57 -33.08
N THR A 122 -37.25 22.71 -33.63
CA THR A 122 -35.86 22.98 -34.02
C THR A 122 -34.95 23.11 -32.79
N TYR A 123 -33.64 22.97 -32.96
CA TYR A 123 -32.69 23.11 -31.84
C TYR A 123 -32.76 24.50 -31.18
N ASN A 124 -32.94 25.57 -31.98
CA ASN A 124 -33.07 26.94 -31.46
C ASN A 124 -34.33 27.13 -30.61
N GLU A 125 -35.45 26.55 -31.04
CA GLU A 125 -36.70 26.58 -30.27
C GLU A 125 -36.57 25.82 -28.95
N LEU A 126 -35.85 24.69 -28.94
CA LEU A 126 -35.56 23.94 -27.72
C LEU A 126 -34.67 24.71 -26.74
N VAL A 127 -33.62 25.38 -27.23
CA VAL A 127 -32.78 26.25 -26.38
C VAL A 127 -33.65 27.32 -25.71
N ARG A 128 -34.50 28.00 -26.48
CA ARG A 128 -35.39 29.04 -25.96
C ARG A 128 -36.39 28.48 -24.95
N SER A 129 -37.05 27.37 -25.27
CA SER A 129 -38.04 26.78 -24.36
C SER A 129 -37.42 26.27 -23.06
N ILE A 130 -36.19 25.72 -23.10
CA ILE A 130 -35.49 25.28 -21.88
C ILE A 130 -35.06 26.48 -21.04
N GLN A 131 -34.63 27.57 -21.69
CA GLN A 131 -34.29 28.80 -20.99
C GLN A 131 -35.53 29.46 -20.34
N GLU A 132 -36.68 29.44 -21.01
CA GLU A 132 -37.94 29.98 -20.47
C GLU A 132 -38.51 29.12 -19.33
N ILE A 133 -38.50 27.79 -19.47
CA ILE A 133 -39.11 26.87 -18.49
C ILE A 133 -38.20 26.62 -17.30
N HIS A 134 -36.91 26.39 -17.54
CA HIS A 134 -35.95 25.94 -16.51
C HIS A 134 -34.94 27.03 -16.11
N GLY A 135 -34.93 28.19 -16.77
CA GLY A 135 -33.98 29.27 -16.47
C GLY A 135 -32.52 28.95 -16.83
N ILE A 136 -32.26 27.86 -17.57
CA ILE A 136 -30.91 27.39 -17.88
C ILE A 136 -30.63 27.58 -19.37
N SER A 137 -29.51 28.24 -19.69
CA SER A 137 -29.03 28.37 -21.06
C SER A 137 -28.18 27.15 -21.45
N LEU A 138 -28.63 26.42 -22.46
CA LEU A 138 -27.90 25.31 -23.08
C LEU A 138 -27.40 25.70 -24.47
N SER A 139 -26.22 25.19 -24.84
CA SER A 139 -25.73 25.35 -26.21
C SER A 139 -26.51 24.44 -27.16
N MET A 140 -26.70 24.87 -28.41
CA MET A 140 -27.28 24.02 -29.46
C MET A 140 -26.55 22.69 -29.61
N ALA A 141 -25.21 22.70 -29.48
CA ALA A 141 -24.39 21.50 -29.54
C ALA A 141 -24.80 20.50 -28.44
N MET A 142 -25.02 20.97 -27.20
CA MET A 142 -25.46 20.10 -26.10
C MET A 142 -26.82 19.45 -26.38
N ILE A 143 -27.78 20.19 -26.91
CA ILE A 143 -29.10 19.65 -27.28
C ILE A 143 -28.96 18.62 -28.42
N SER A 144 -28.10 18.90 -29.41
CA SER A 144 -27.79 17.95 -30.48
C SER A 144 -27.14 16.67 -29.95
N TYR A 145 -26.19 16.78 -29.02
CA TYR A 145 -25.56 15.62 -28.37
C TYR A 145 -26.56 14.76 -27.60
N ILE A 146 -27.53 15.37 -26.93
CA ILE A 146 -28.59 14.66 -26.20
C ILE A 146 -29.54 13.97 -27.18
N LYS A 147 -30.03 14.69 -28.21
CA LYS A 147 -30.94 14.11 -29.21
C LYS A 147 -30.34 12.99 -30.04
N THR A 148 -29.04 13.07 -30.34
CA THR A 148 -28.31 12.03 -31.10
C THR A 148 -27.88 10.85 -30.23
N GLY A 149 -28.08 10.92 -28.90
CA GLY A 149 -27.64 9.88 -27.97
C GLY A 149 -26.13 9.80 -27.77
N ILE A 150 -25.35 10.73 -28.34
CA ILE A 150 -23.89 10.76 -28.22
C ILE A 150 -23.47 11.19 -26.80
N ALA A 151 -24.27 12.06 -26.15
CA ALA A 151 -24.06 12.42 -24.74
C ALA A 151 -24.04 11.19 -23.81
N HIS A 152 -24.85 10.17 -24.13
CA HIS A 152 -24.90 8.91 -23.39
C HIS A 152 -23.72 7.98 -23.69
N LYS A 153 -22.98 8.12 -24.80
CA LYS A 153 -21.83 7.25 -25.08
C LYS A 153 -20.53 7.74 -24.46
N GLU A 154 -20.31 9.05 -24.40
CA GLU A 154 -19.03 9.60 -23.93
C GLU A 154 -19.03 9.97 -22.45
N GLN A 155 -20.16 10.41 -21.87
CA GLN A 155 -20.23 10.75 -20.44
C GLN A 155 -20.54 9.55 -19.55
N LEU A 156 -21.30 8.55 -20.02
CA LEU A 156 -21.43 7.29 -19.28
C LEU A 156 -20.12 6.52 -19.31
N ASN A 157 -19.32 6.50 -20.38
CA ASN A 157 -18.03 5.79 -20.34
C ASN A 157 -16.97 6.41 -19.41
N LEU A 158 -17.21 7.61 -18.85
CA LEU A 158 -16.32 8.24 -17.87
C LEU A 158 -16.68 7.90 -16.41
N PHE A 159 -17.89 7.38 -16.16
CA PHE A 159 -18.39 7.05 -14.81
C PHE A 159 -19.17 5.72 -14.72
N ALA A 160 -19.47 5.07 -15.84
CA ALA A 160 -20.03 3.74 -15.91
C ALA A 160 -18.88 2.76 -15.75
N TYR A 161 -18.83 2.13 -14.58
CA TYR A 161 -18.20 0.85 -14.34
C TYR A 161 -16.73 0.78 -14.74
N ASP A 162 -15.86 1.27 -13.86
CA ASP A 162 -14.52 0.70 -13.78
C ASP A 162 -14.63 -0.64 -13.01
N PRO A 163 -14.50 -1.80 -13.67
CA PRO A 163 -14.60 -3.11 -13.01
C PRO A 163 -13.60 -3.25 -11.86
N PHE A 164 -12.51 -2.48 -11.89
CA PHE A 164 -11.52 -2.42 -10.83
C PHE A 164 -12.10 -1.84 -9.53
N VAL A 165 -12.87 -0.75 -9.60
CA VAL A 165 -13.42 -0.08 -8.40
C VAL A 165 -14.54 -0.91 -7.78
N GLU A 166 -15.34 -1.59 -8.59
CA GLU A 166 -16.41 -2.47 -8.08
C GLU A 166 -15.84 -3.74 -7.44
N SER A 167 -14.76 -4.32 -7.99
CA SER A 167 -14.05 -5.45 -7.35
C SER A 167 -13.50 -5.11 -5.95
N LEU A 168 -13.29 -3.82 -5.64
CA LEU A 168 -12.84 -3.36 -4.33
C LEU A 168 -13.99 -3.13 -3.33
N ILE A 169 -15.24 -3.03 -3.80
CA ILE A 169 -16.41 -2.68 -2.98
C ILE A 169 -17.30 -3.90 -2.72
N THR A 170 -17.42 -4.83 -3.68
CA THR A 170 -18.37 -5.95 -3.60
C THR A 170 -17.98 -7.05 -2.59
N GLU A 171 -16.74 -7.08 -2.08
CA GLU A 171 -16.32 -8.09 -1.09
C GLU A 171 -16.81 -7.83 0.35
N VAL A 172 -17.54 -6.74 0.61
CA VAL A 172 -17.90 -6.33 1.98
C VAL A 172 -19.32 -6.75 2.41
N GLU A 173 -20.23 -7.07 1.49
CA GLU A 173 -21.63 -7.37 1.83
C GLU A 173 -22.09 -8.74 1.32
N SER A 174 -21.80 -9.79 2.11
CA SER A 174 -22.72 -10.90 2.44
C SER A 174 -21.97 -12.08 3.07
N ILE A 175 -21.85 -12.08 4.40
CA ILE A 175 -21.76 -13.35 5.13
C ILE A 175 -23.04 -13.48 5.94
N ASP A 176 -24.01 -14.10 5.29
CA ASP A 176 -25.27 -14.52 5.88
C ASP A 176 -24.96 -15.69 6.84
N THR A 177 -25.14 -15.42 8.14
CA THR A 177 -24.96 -16.40 9.22
C THR A 177 -26.05 -17.46 9.15
N LYS A 178 -25.72 -18.62 8.57
CA LYS A 178 -26.45 -19.87 8.87
C LYS A 178 -25.53 -20.89 9.53
N ALA A 179 -25.87 -21.13 10.79
CA ALA A 179 -25.30 -22.16 11.65
C ALA A 179 -25.43 -23.55 11.02
N PHE A 180 -24.37 -24.34 11.11
CA PHE A 180 -24.42 -25.78 10.95
C PHE A 180 -23.96 -26.45 12.26
N PRO A 181 -24.67 -27.48 12.73
CA PRO A 181 -24.38 -28.16 13.98
C PRO A 181 -23.24 -29.16 13.82
N VAL A 182 -22.57 -29.37 14.94
CA VAL A 182 -21.46 -30.30 15.18
C VAL A 182 -22.00 -31.70 15.44
N GLU A 183 -21.42 -32.71 14.77
CA GLU A 183 -21.14 -34.09 15.20
C GLU A 183 -20.70 -34.88 13.95
N SER A 184 -19.77 -35.86 13.92
CA SER A 184 -19.05 -36.63 14.91
C SER A 184 -17.87 -37.38 14.22
N LYS A 185 -16.92 -37.87 15.04
CA LYS A 185 -16.00 -39.01 14.89
C LYS A 185 -15.59 -39.52 13.49
N MET A 186 -14.27 -39.64 13.26
CA MET A 186 -13.71 -40.85 12.64
C MET A 186 -12.20 -41.02 12.91
N GLU A 187 -11.82 -42.30 12.91
CA GLU A 187 -10.68 -42.93 13.57
C GLU A 187 -9.32 -42.74 12.90
N LEU A 188 -8.29 -42.93 13.74
CA LEU A 188 -6.89 -43.18 13.42
C LEU A 188 -6.73 -44.49 12.63
N LEU A 189 -5.92 -44.45 11.57
CA LEU A 189 -5.26 -45.63 11.02
C LEU A 189 -3.77 -45.34 10.86
N GLU A 190 -2.99 -46.01 11.70
CA GLU A 190 -1.56 -46.24 11.55
C GLU A 190 -1.30 -47.14 10.34
N SER A 191 -0.17 -46.97 9.69
CA SER A 191 0.36 -47.95 8.74
C SER A 191 1.86 -48.09 8.99
N ASN A 192 2.20 -49.15 9.71
CA ASN A 192 3.51 -49.81 9.73
C ASN A 192 3.45 -50.96 8.73
N GLU A 193 4.52 -51.17 7.95
CA GLU A 193 5.03 -52.42 7.34
C GLU A 193 6.05 -52.00 6.24
N LEU A 194 7.19 -52.63 6.00
CA LEU A 194 7.87 -53.79 6.58
C LEU A 194 9.33 -53.78 6.07
N LEU A 195 10.24 -54.25 6.92
CA LEU A 195 11.63 -54.58 6.64
C LEU A 195 11.78 -55.70 5.60
N MET A 196 12.78 -55.59 4.72
CA MET A 196 13.50 -56.77 4.21
C MET A 196 15.01 -56.56 4.39
N LYS A 197 15.61 -57.55 5.05
CA LYS A 197 17.03 -57.70 5.34
C LYS A 197 17.80 -58.16 4.10
N GLY A 198 19.05 -57.72 3.99
CA GLY A 198 20.05 -58.30 3.12
C GLY A 198 21.44 -57.76 3.45
N ASN A 199 22.13 -58.43 4.38
CA ASN A 199 23.55 -58.19 4.68
C ASN A 199 24.42 -58.74 3.55
N VAL A 200 25.37 -57.96 3.03
CA VAL A 200 26.69 -58.45 2.59
C VAL A 200 27.73 -57.37 2.91
N GLU A 201 28.71 -57.74 3.73
CA GLU A 201 29.90 -56.95 4.04
C GLU A 201 31.05 -57.27 3.08
N ILE A 202 31.74 -56.20 2.70
CA ILE A 202 33.20 -56.05 2.50
C ILE A 202 33.87 -56.84 1.38
N GLY A 203 34.41 -56.08 0.42
CA GLY A 203 35.42 -56.52 -0.54
C GLY A 203 35.98 -55.32 -1.30
N VAL A 204 36.95 -54.63 -0.70
CA VAL A 204 37.78 -53.61 -1.34
C VAL A 204 38.51 -54.24 -2.52
N ASN A 205 38.30 -53.72 -3.72
CA ASN A 205 39.29 -53.83 -4.79
C ASN A 205 39.24 -52.61 -5.70
N GLN A 206 40.41 -52.00 -5.82
CA GLN A 206 40.71 -50.88 -6.70
C GLN A 206 40.72 -51.39 -8.14
N GLU A 207 39.93 -50.78 -9.01
CA GLU A 207 40.13 -50.87 -10.45
C GLU A 207 39.89 -49.50 -11.11
N GLN A 208 40.70 -49.28 -12.14
CA GLN A 208 41.10 -48.01 -12.70
C GLN A 208 39.95 -47.34 -13.48
N ILE A 209 39.75 -46.04 -13.24
CA ILE A 209 38.88 -45.18 -14.05
C ILE A 209 39.67 -44.67 -15.27
N PRO A 210 39.23 -44.85 -16.52
CA PRO A 210 39.77 -44.15 -17.68
C PRO A 210 39.26 -42.70 -17.71
N PRO A 211 40.00 -41.74 -18.29
CA PRO A 211 39.59 -40.34 -18.29
C PRO A 211 38.39 -40.13 -19.23
N SER A 212 37.20 -40.07 -18.65
CA SER A 212 36.00 -39.58 -19.32
C SER A 212 36.21 -38.12 -19.70
N SER A 213 36.06 -37.86 -20.99
CA SER A 213 36.06 -36.55 -21.61
C SER A 213 35.21 -35.54 -20.83
N VAL A 214 35.80 -34.38 -20.55
CA VAL A 214 35.11 -33.20 -20.05
C VAL A 214 34.13 -32.75 -21.14
N SER A 215 32.90 -33.22 -21.07
CA SER A 215 31.77 -32.55 -21.70
C SER A 215 31.47 -31.30 -20.89
N ILE A 216 31.83 -30.15 -21.46
CA ILE A 216 31.42 -28.83 -20.98
C ILE A 216 29.89 -28.88 -20.80
N PRO A 217 29.35 -28.56 -19.61
CA PRO A 217 27.90 -28.42 -19.45
C PRO A 217 27.45 -27.32 -20.40
N ASN A 218 26.52 -27.63 -21.30
CA ASN A 218 25.79 -26.63 -22.08
C ASN A 218 25.36 -25.50 -21.13
N PRO A 219 25.57 -24.22 -21.48
CA PRO A 219 25.00 -23.13 -20.71
C PRO A 219 23.50 -23.36 -20.70
N ILE A 220 22.96 -23.59 -19.51
CA ILE A 220 21.53 -23.61 -19.25
C ILE A 220 21.04 -22.29 -19.82
N SER A 221 20.23 -22.36 -20.88
CA SER A 221 19.43 -21.24 -21.32
C SER A 221 18.60 -20.83 -20.10
N GLU A 222 19.04 -19.80 -19.39
CA GLU A 222 18.23 -19.10 -18.40
C GLU A 222 17.04 -18.55 -19.17
N VAL A 223 15.99 -19.36 -19.26
CA VAL A 223 14.68 -18.89 -19.66
C VAL A 223 14.31 -17.90 -18.56
N GLU A 224 14.43 -16.62 -18.88
CA GLU A 224 14.03 -15.51 -18.04
C GLU A 224 12.52 -15.66 -17.81
N THR A 225 12.15 -16.39 -16.76
CA THR A 225 10.76 -16.58 -16.37
C THR A 225 10.29 -15.29 -15.74
N VAL A 226 9.76 -14.41 -16.59
CA VAL A 226 9.06 -13.20 -16.13
C VAL A 226 7.84 -13.67 -15.34
N LEU A 227 7.98 -13.68 -14.02
CA LEU A 227 6.95 -14.10 -13.09
C LEU A 227 6.20 -12.86 -12.63
N ASP A 228 4.99 -12.68 -13.16
CA ASP A 228 4.09 -11.63 -12.68
C ASP A 228 3.64 -11.98 -11.26
N SER A 229 3.88 -11.09 -10.31
CA SER A 229 3.54 -11.32 -8.91
C SER A 229 2.91 -10.09 -8.30
N ARG A 230 1.77 -10.31 -7.63
CA ARG A 230 1.06 -9.28 -6.85
C ARG A 230 1.89 -8.80 -5.66
N TYR A 231 2.90 -9.58 -5.26
CA TYR A 231 3.80 -9.29 -4.15
C TYR A 231 5.14 -8.68 -4.60
N ALA A 232 5.26 -8.27 -5.87
CA ALA A 232 6.51 -7.73 -6.41
C ALA A 232 7.04 -6.51 -5.61
N GLY A 233 6.15 -5.70 -5.04
CA GLY A 233 6.53 -4.59 -4.17
C GLY A 233 7.29 -5.02 -2.90
N GLY A 234 7.15 -6.27 -2.46
CA GLY A 234 7.90 -6.83 -1.35
C GLY A 234 9.40 -7.00 -1.63
N PHE A 235 9.81 -7.16 -2.90
CA PHE A 235 11.23 -7.27 -3.25
C PHE A 235 12.01 -6.01 -2.92
N LEU A 236 11.35 -4.84 -2.89
CA LEU A 236 11.96 -3.56 -2.49
C LEU A 236 12.42 -3.57 -1.02
N LEU A 237 11.82 -4.42 -0.19
CA LEU A 237 12.20 -4.56 1.22
C LEU A 237 13.37 -5.52 1.43
N LEU A 238 13.63 -6.46 0.51
CA LEU A 238 14.62 -7.51 0.74
C LEU A 238 16.02 -6.99 1.08
N PRO A 239 16.59 -5.98 0.39
CA PRO A 239 17.91 -5.46 0.74
C PRO A 239 17.97 -4.87 2.16
N PHE A 240 16.85 -4.35 2.66
CA PHE A 240 16.73 -3.81 4.01
C PHE A 240 16.60 -4.94 5.04
N LEU A 241 15.75 -5.92 4.77
CA LEU A 241 15.55 -7.08 5.65
C LEU A 241 16.81 -7.94 5.74
N GLN A 242 17.60 -8.06 4.67
CA GLN A 242 18.90 -8.72 4.71
C GLN A 242 19.90 -8.04 5.65
N LYS A 243 19.85 -6.70 5.77
CA LYS A 243 20.73 -5.94 6.67
C LYS A 243 20.29 -6.03 8.13
N ILE A 244 18.98 -6.07 8.38
CA ILE A 244 18.44 -6.12 9.75
C ILE A 244 18.57 -7.51 10.35
N ASP A 245 18.56 -8.55 9.52
CA ASP A 245 18.43 -9.95 9.95
C ASP A 245 17.32 -10.12 11.00
N PRO A 246 16.04 -10.06 10.59
CA PRO A 246 14.92 -10.24 11.49
C PRO A 246 15.02 -11.51 12.34
N ALA A 247 15.60 -12.59 11.79
CA ALA A 247 15.79 -13.83 12.53
C ALA A 247 16.83 -13.66 13.65
N GLY A 248 17.95 -13.01 13.37
CA GLY A 248 18.97 -12.68 14.36
C GLY A 248 18.46 -11.76 15.47
N LEU A 249 17.64 -10.76 15.12
CA LEU A 249 17.02 -9.87 16.11
C LEU A 249 16.16 -10.64 17.12
N PHE A 250 15.32 -11.55 16.63
CA PHE A 250 14.44 -12.35 17.50
C PHE A 250 15.20 -13.43 18.25
N ARG A 251 16.25 -14.02 17.68
CA ARG A 251 17.12 -14.95 18.40
C ARG A 251 17.79 -14.26 19.60
N LYS A 252 18.29 -13.04 19.38
CA LYS A 252 18.88 -12.24 20.47
C LYS A 252 17.84 -11.87 21.53
N ALA A 253 16.60 -11.62 21.15
CA ALA A 253 15.51 -11.40 22.10
C ALA A 253 15.21 -12.66 22.93
N GLN A 254 15.21 -13.84 22.31
CA GLN A 254 15.04 -15.13 23.00
C GLN A 254 16.19 -15.42 23.98
N GLU A 255 17.43 -15.16 23.58
CA GLU A 255 18.62 -15.31 24.45
C GLU A 255 18.50 -14.44 25.72
N VAL A 256 17.92 -13.24 25.60
CA VAL A 256 17.74 -12.32 26.73
C VAL A 256 16.61 -12.77 27.66
N THR A 257 15.57 -13.42 27.14
CA THR A 257 14.44 -13.88 27.96
C THR A 257 14.68 -15.23 28.65
N ASN A 258 15.79 -15.93 28.37
CA ASN A 258 16.07 -17.29 28.84
C ASN A 258 14.96 -18.31 28.53
N GLU A 259 14.04 -17.95 27.64
CA GLU A 259 13.01 -18.86 27.15
C GLU A 259 13.58 -19.58 25.95
N ASP A 260 14.20 -20.73 26.20
CA ASP A 260 14.58 -21.66 25.16
C ASP A 260 13.30 -22.17 24.50
N ILE A 261 12.87 -21.50 23.43
CA ILE A 261 11.87 -22.03 22.51
C ILE A 261 12.58 -23.14 21.71
N GLU A 262 12.86 -24.26 22.38
CA GLU A 262 13.47 -25.50 21.87
C GLU A 262 12.71 -26.07 20.65
N SER A 263 11.53 -25.56 20.34
CA SER A 263 10.74 -26.01 19.20
C SER A 263 11.16 -25.47 17.84
N SER A 264 12.11 -24.52 17.75
CA SER A 264 12.53 -23.93 16.46
C SER A 264 13.20 -24.94 15.51
N LYS A 265 13.75 -26.06 16.02
CA LYS A 265 14.35 -27.13 15.20
C LYS A 265 13.33 -28.03 14.50
N THR A 266 12.06 -28.05 14.92
CA THR A 266 11.02 -28.95 14.36
C THR A 266 10.02 -28.28 13.44
N HIS A 267 10.17 -26.97 13.17
CA HIS A 267 9.28 -26.26 12.27
C HIS A 267 9.80 -26.30 10.83
N ALA A 268 9.03 -26.92 9.93
CA ALA A 268 9.35 -27.14 8.52
C ALA A 268 9.74 -25.88 7.71
N TYR A 269 9.52 -24.68 8.25
CA TYR A 269 9.82 -23.40 7.60
C TYR A 269 11.00 -22.63 8.23
N GLY A 270 11.56 -23.08 9.37
CA GLY A 270 12.63 -22.35 10.07
C GLY A 270 12.20 -20.96 10.58
N MET A 271 12.94 -20.44 11.55
CA MET A 271 12.64 -19.15 12.20
C MET A 271 12.72 -17.96 11.23
N GLN A 272 13.66 -18.02 10.29
CA GLN A 272 13.87 -16.96 9.31
C GLN A 272 12.68 -16.76 8.38
N HIS A 273 12.17 -17.82 7.74
CA HIS A 273 11.02 -17.67 6.85
C HIS A 273 9.76 -17.26 7.61
N TRP A 274 9.62 -17.70 8.86
CA TRP A 274 8.50 -17.28 9.70
C TRP A 274 8.55 -15.77 9.98
N MET A 275 9.71 -15.26 10.41
CA MET A 275 9.94 -13.83 10.61
C MET A 275 9.66 -13.01 9.36
N MET A 276 10.20 -13.44 8.22
CA MET A 276 9.95 -12.79 6.94
C MET A 276 8.45 -12.80 6.60
N THR A 277 7.76 -13.92 6.86
CA THR A 277 6.30 -14.02 6.66
C THR A 277 5.55 -13.00 7.50
N LEU A 278 5.91 -12.80 8.78
CA LEU A 278 5.27 -11.80 9.63
C LEU A 278 5.51 -10.37 9.15
N VAL A 279 6.75 -10.06 8.78
CA VAL A 279 7.11 -8.75 8.24
C VAL A 279 6.32 -8.45 6.98
N PHE A 280 6.19 -9.44 6.09
CA PHE A 280 5.41 -9.26 4.86
C PHE A 280 3.90 -9.22 5.11
N LEU A 281 3.38 -9.99 6.07
CA LEU A 281 1.99 -9.86 6.51
C LEU A 281 1.68 -8.43 6.95
N LEU A 282 2.59 -7.83 7.72
CA LEU A 282 2.47 -6.45 8.16
C LEU A 282 2.61 -5.45 6.99
N TRP A 283 3.61 -5.66 6.12
CA TRP A 283 3.89 -4.79 4.98
C TRP A 283 2.73 -4.72 3.99
N PHE A 284 2.17 -5.88 3.63
CA PHE A 284 1.01 -5.97 2.75
C PHE A 284 -0.31 -5.72 3.47
N ARG A 285 -0.26 -5.32 4.76
CA ARG A 285 -1.42 -4.93 5.56
C ARG A 285 -2.48 -6.00 5.68
N PHE A 286 -2.08 -7.26 5.84
CA PHE A 286 -3.02 -8.32 6.20
C PHE A 286 -3.59 -8.03 7.59
N SER A 287 -4.91 -7.83 7.66
CA SER A 287 -5.62 -7.51 8.91
C SER A 287 -5.66 -8.67 9.89
N SER A 288 -5.47 -9.90 9.40
CA SER A 288 -5.31 -11.08 10.25
C SER A 288 -4.53 -12.19 9.54
N ILE A 289 -4.03 -13.14 10.33
CA ILE A 289 -3.38 -14.36 9.82
C ILE A 289 -4.35 -15.18 8.93
N GLU A 290 -5.66 -15.03 9.11
CA GLU A 290 -6.67 -15.76 8.31
C GLU A 290 -6.72 -15.31 6.87
N GLN A 291 -6.42 -14.04 6.60
CA GLN A 291 -6.37 -13.53 5.24
C GLN A 291 -5.21 -14.15 4.45
N PHE A 292 -4.24 -14.77 5.12
CA PHE A 292 -3.17 -15.52 4.47
C PHE A 292 -3.65 -16.74 3.69
N LYS A 293 -4.92 -17.19 3.89
CA LYS A 293 -5.53 -18.24 3.06
C LYS A 293 -5.69 -17.85 1.59
N PHE A 294 -5.74 -16.55 1.30
CA PHE A 294 -5.90 -16.01 -0.05
C PHE A 294 -4.56 -15.72 -0.74
N VAL A 295 -3.45 -15.94 -0.04
CA VAL A 295 -2.12 -15.73 -0.60
C VAL A 295 -1.80 -16.84 -1.57
N GLN A 296 -1.33 -16.47 -2.76
CA GLN A 296 -0.86 -17.44 -3.75
C GLN A 296 0.50 -18.01 -3.30
N PRO A 297 0.60 -19.31 -2.96
CA PRO A 297 1.82 -19.87 -2.38
C PRO A 297 3.03 -19.81 -3.30
N GLN A 298 2.80 -19.88 -4.61
CA GLN A 298 3.85 -19.85 -5.63
C GLN A 298 4.47 -18.46 -5.71
N GLU A 299 3.65 -17.42 -5.78
CA GLU A 299 4.13 -16.03 -5.83
C GLU A 299 4.80 -15.62 -4.51
N PHE A 300 4.17 -15.93 -3.38
CA PHE A 300 4.68 -15.53 -2.07
C PHE A 300 5.92 -16.33 -1.65
N GLY A 301 6.05 -17.57 -2.11
CA GLY A 301 7.20 -18.43 -1.84
C GLY A 301 8.50 -17.86 -2.42
N VAL A 302 8.41 -17.20 -3.59
CA VAL A 302 9.55 -16.52 -4.21
C VAL A 302 10.04 -15.39 -3.31
N LEU A 303 9.11 -14.63 -2.73
CA LEU A 303 9.44 -13.52 -1.83
C LEU A 303 10.15 -14.00 -0.55
N LEU A 304 9.82 -15.20 -0.08
CA LEU A 304 10.46 -15.83 1.06
C LEU A 304 11.82 -16.48 0.71
N GLY A 305 12.21 -16.53 -0.57
CA GLY A 305 13.41 -17.26 -1.01
C GLY A 305 13.27 -18.78 -0.93
N SER A 306 12.05 -19.29 -0.73
CA SER A 306 11.73 -20.72 -0.60
C SER A 306 11.19 -21.33 -1.91
N GLY A 307 11.28 -20.60 -3.02
CA GLY A 307 10.76 -21.01 -4.33
C GLY A 307 9.23 -21.10 -4.32
N HIS A 308 8.69 -22.31 -4.14
CA HIS A 308 7.23 -22.56 -4.17
C HIS A 308 6.62 -22.88 -2.80
N ARG A 309 7.40 -22.74 -1.71
CA ARG A 309 6.94 -23.08 -0.37
C ARG A 309 6.57 -21.84 0.42
N THR A 310 5.31 -21.77 0.82
CA THR A 310 4.75 -20.74 1.71
C THR A 310 4.07 -21.46 2.87
N PRO A 311 4.21 -20.99 4.13
CA PRO A 311 3.54 -21.62 5.26
C PRO A 311 2.02 -21.66 5.07
N SER A 312 1.35 -22.69 5.59
CA SER A 312 -0.12 -22.68 5.60
C SER A 312 -0.65 -21.81 6.76
N VAL A 313 -1.89 -21.33 6.68
CA VAL A 313 -2.57 -20.66 7.81
C VAL A 313 -2.55 -21.54 9.06
N LYS A 314 -2.78 -22.85 8.91
CA LYS A 314 -2.69 -23.83 9.99
C LYS A 314 -1.30 -23.84 10.63
N THR A 315 -0.25 -23.76 9.81
CA THR A 315 1.14 -23.68 10.26
C THR A 315 1.39 -22.39 11.04
N LEU A 316 0.93 -21.26 10.51
CA LEU A 316 1.06 -19.96 11.18
C LEU A 316 0.36 -19.97 12.55
N ARG A 317 -0.90 -20.41 12.62
CA ARG A 317 -1.65 -20.52 13.89
C ARG A 317 -0.92 -21.38 14.91
N ARG A 318 -0.44 -22.56 14.50
CA ARG A 318 0.28 -23.49 15.40
C ARG A 318 1.55 -22.85 15.96
N TYR A 319 2.23 -22.04 15.17
CA TYR A 319 3.42 -21.34 15.59
C TYR A 319 3.09 -20.19 16.53
N PHE A 320 2.11 -19.34 16.18
CA PHE A 320 1.65 -18.28 17.08
C PHE A 320 1.23 -18.84 18.44
N LYS A 321 0.44 -19.92 18.47
CA LYS A 321 0.05 -20.56 19.73
C LYS A 321 1.24 -21.05 20.57
N LYS A 322 2.38 -21.37 19.95
CA LYS A 322 3.59 -21.78 20.68
C LYS A 322 4.44 -20.62 21.18
N CYS A 323 4.38 -19.47 20.52
CA CYS A 323 5.20 -18.30 20.84
C CYS A 323 4.44 -17.23 21.64
N VAL A 324 3.13 -17.37 21.73
CA VAL A 324 2.25 -16.49 22.46
C VAL A 324 2.05 -17.11 23.84
N ASP A 325 2.62 -16.46 24.86
CA ASP A 325 2.25 -16.77 26.24
C ASP A 325 0.79 -16.33 26.45
N GLU A 326 -0.08 -17.29 26.73
CA GLU A 326 -1.52 -17.06 26.93
C GLU A 326 -1.76 -16.06 28.07
N GLN A 327 -0.94 -16.07 29.14
CA GLN A 327 -1.08 -15.13 30.25
C GLN A 327 -0.68 -13.71 29.86
N VAL A 328 0.47 -13.54 29.20
CA VAL A 328 0.92 -12.22 28.72
C VAL A 328 -0.08 -11.63 27.73
N THR A 329 -0.71 -12.46 26.92
CA THR A 329 -1.69 -12.03 25.92
C THR A 329 -3.02 -11.65 26.56
N GLU A 330 -3.49 -12.42 27.54
CA GLU A 330 -4.65 -12.06 28.35
C GLU A 330 -4.42 -10.73 29.08
N ASP A 331 -3.27 -10.56 29.72
CA ASP A 331 -2.89 -9.32 30.41
C ASP A 331 -2.83 -8.13 29.44
N TRP A 332 -2.22 -8.30 28.27
CA TRP A 332 -2.17 -7.25 27.23
C TRP A 332 -3.55 -6.91 26.68
N MET A 333 -4.41 -7.91 26.45
CA MET A 333 -5.78 -7.69 26.00
C MET A 333 -6.57 -6.92 27.06
N LEU A 334 -6.48 -7.32 28.33
CA LEU A 334 -7.13 -6.64 29.46
C LEU A 334 -6.65 -5.18 29.57
N GLN A 335 -5.35 -4.92 29.48
CA GLN A 335 -4.78 -3.56 29.45
C GLN A 335 -5.27 -2.73 28.24
N SER A 336 -5.41 -3.37 27.07
CA SER A 336 -5.90 -2.74 25.83
C SER A 336 -7.40 -2.42 25.85
N PHE A 337 -8.18 -3.13 26.67
CA PHE A 337 -9.60 -2.83 26.92
C PHE A 337 -9.78 -1.73 27.98
N ASP A 338 -8.92 -1.71 29.01
CA ASP A 338 -9.01 -0.72 30.08
C ASP A 338 -8.57 0.68 29.61
N SER A 339 -7.53 0.74 28.77
CA SER A 339 -7.09 1.96 28.10
C SER A 339 -8.17 2.54 27.16
N ARG A 340 -9.00 1.71 26.53
CA ARG A 340 -10.17 2.17 25.75
C ARG A 340 -11.32 2.71 26.60
N LYS A 341 -11.50 2.22 27.84
CA LYS A 341 -12.47 2.78 28.79
C LYS A 341 -12.01 4.13 29.36
N SER A 342 -10.70 4.32 29.57
CA SER A 342 -10.14 5.59 30.07
C SER A 342 -10.27 6.77 29.08
N VAL A 343 -10.28 6.49 27.77
CA VAL A 343 -10.49 7.51 26.72
C VAL A 343 -11.96 7.90 26.58
N LEU A 344 -12.91 7.06 27.01
CA LEU A 344 -14.33 7.38 26.99
C LEU A 344 -14.82 8.13 28.24
N PHE A 345 -14.03 8.23 29.31
CA PHE A 345 -14.40 8.92 30.56
C PHE A 345 -13.77 10.30 30.77
N THR A 346 -12.92 10.77 29.85
CA THR A 346 -12.22 12.07 29.99
C THR A 346 -12.81 13.22 29.15
N ASN A 347 -13.92 12.99 28.41
CA ASN A 347 -14.65 14.05 27.70
C ASN A 347 -15.83 14.63 28.52
N ASN A 348 -15.60 14.95 29.80
CA ASN A 348 -16.51 15.85 30.53
C ASN A 348 -16.17 17.30 30.17
N PHE A 349 -16.91 17.83 29.19
CA PHE A 349 -17.00 19.25 28.90
C PHE A 349 -17.43 20.01 30.17
N THR A 350 -16.52 20.78 30.75
CA THR A 350 -16.87 21.82 31.71
C THR A 350 -17.33 23.05 30.93
N CYS A 351 -18.64 23.26 30.88
CA CYS A 351 -19.23 24.54 30.49
C CYS A 351 -18.90 25.58 31.57
N TYR A 352 -18.15 26.61 31.21
CA TYR A 352 -18.02 27.83 32.02
C TYR A 352 -19.32 28.64 31.94
N PRO A 353 -19.90 29.08 33.07
CA PRO A 353 -20.92 30.14 33.06
C PRO A 353 -20.24 31.51 32.88
N ARG A 354 -21.00 32.44 32.31
CA ARG A 354 -20.63 33.81 31.94
C ARG A 354 -20.04 34.64 33.06
#